data_AF-B3SZT7-F1
#
_entry.id   AF-B3SZT7-F1
#
_cell.length_a   1.000
_cell.length_b   1.000
_cell.length_c   1.000
_cell.angle_alpha   90.00
_cell.angle_beta   90.00
_cell.angle_gamma   90.00
#
_symmetry.space_group_name_H-M   'P 1'
#
loop_
_entity.id
_entity.type
_entity.pdbx_description
1 polymer ?
#
loop_
_entity_poly.entity_id
_entity_poly.type
_entity_poly.pdbx_seq_one_letter_code
_entity_poly.pdbx_strand_id
1 'polypeptide(L)'
;MRLSEKEKKRLADYRTIFEGPQGQRVLSDLCHRHGIFDPCHVPGDPYSTAYNDGRRSVIIDLLRYLGTDLERLDNLLIQPYGDYDPRGTSDERVAAI
;
A
#
# COMPACT_ATOMS: atom_id res chain seq x y z
N MET A 1 17.49 16.13 10.64
CA MET A 1 18.41 15.65 9.60
C MET A 1 18.16 16.44 8.32
N ARG A 2 19.18 17.03 7.69
CA ARG A 2 19.01 17.74 6.41
C ARG A 2 19.08 16.70 5.28
N LEU A 3 18.08 16.66 4.41
CA LEU A 3 18.07 15.81 3.22
C LEU A 3 19.09 16.34 2.18
N SER A 4 19.77 15.42 1.51
CA SER A 4 20.56 15.73 0.31
C SER A 4 19.66 16.16 -0.86
N GLU A 5 20.23 16.84 -1.86
CA GLU A 5 19.48 17.25 -3.06
C GLU A 5 18.88 16.06 -3.82
N LYS A 6 19.59 14.93 -3.86
CA LYS A 6 19.09 13.68 -4.46
C LYS A 6 17.86 13.16 -3.70
N GLU A 7 17.88 13.18 -2.38
CA GLU A 7 16.75 12.73 -1.55
C GLU A 7 15.55 13.66 -1.66
N LYS A 8 15.77 14.99 -1.75
CA LYS A 8 14.72 15.98 -1.99
C LYS A 8 14.05 15.75 -3.34
N LYS A 9 14.85 15.56 -4.41
CA LYS A 9 14.32 15.29 -5.75
C LYS A 9 13.48 14.01 -5.77
N ARG A 10 14.00 12.92 -5.19
CA ARG A 10 13.25 11.66 -5.08
C ARG A 10 11.95 11.83 -4.30
N LEU A 11 11.97 12.57 -3.19
CA LEU A 11 10.76 12.83 -2.42
C LEU A 11 9.73 13.63 -3.24
N ALA A 12 10.18 14.64 -3.99
CA ALA A 12 9.32 15.42 -4.86
C ALA A 12 8.69 14.56 -5.98
N ASP A 13 9.47 13.66 -6.59
CA ASP A 13 8.97 12.73 -7.61
C ASP A 13 7.86 11.83 -7.04
N TYR A 14 8.09 11.23 -5.86
CA TYR A 14 7.11 10.37 -5.21
C TYR A 14 5.83 11.12 -4.83
N ARG A 15 5.95 12.32 -4.26
CA ARG A 15 4.81 13.17 -3.93
C ARG A 15 4.00 13.54 -5.17
N THR A 16 4.67 14.00 -6.22
CA THR A 16 4.03 14.36 -7.49
C THR A 16 3.16 13.23 -8.05
N ILE A 17 3.63 11.99 -7.95
CA ILE A 17 2.87 10.82 -8.40
C ILE A 17 1.74 10.48 -7.43
N PHE A 18 2.05 10.29 -6.14
CA PHE A 18 1.10 9.74 -5.16
C PHE A 18 0.11 10.77 -4.60
N GLU A 19 0.29 12.06 -4.87
CA GLU A 19 -0.72 13.10 -4.58
C GLU A 19 -1.72 13.25 -5.74
N GLY A 20 -1.38 12.76 -6.94
CA GLY A 20 -2.29 12.74 -8.09
C GLY A 20 -3.41 11.71 -7.94
N PRO A 21 -4.56 11.88 -8.64
CA PRO A 21 -5.72 10.99 -8.50
C PRO A 21 -5.42 9.51 -8.79
N GLN A 22 -4.63 9.23 -9.83
CA GLN A 22 -4.23 7.87 -10.17
C GLN A 22 -3.30 7.28 -9.09
N GLY A 23 -2.33 8.07 -8.62
CA GLY A 23 -1.39 7.64 -7.59
C GLY A 23 -2.07 7.32 -6.27
N GLN A 24 -3.07 8.10 -5.86
CA GLN A 24 -3.86 7.81 -4.66
C GLN A 24 -4.60 6.46 -4.79
N ARG A 25 -5.20 6.17 -5.96
CA ARG A 25 -5.84 4.88 -6.20
C ARG A 25 -4.85 3.71 -6.12
N VAL A 26 -3.68 3.85 -6.74
CA VAL A 26 -2.62 2.84 -6.68
C VAL A 26 -2.11 2.66 -5.25
N LEU A 27 -1.93 3.74 -4.50
CA LEU A 27 -1.46 3.66 -3.12
C LEU A 27 -2.45 2.94 -2.21
N SER A 28 -3.74 3.21 -2.37
CA SER A 28 -4.78 2.54 -1.60
C SER A 28 -4.89 1.05 -2.00
N ASP A 29 -4.80 0.71 -3.29
CA ASP A 29 -4.68 -0.70 -3.74
C ASP A 29 -3.48 -1.41 -3.10
N LEU A 30 -2.31 -0.77 -3.10
CA LEU A 30 -1.11 -1.32 -2.48
C LEU A 30 -1.30 -1.56 -0.97
N CYS A 31 -1.96 -0.64 -0.26
CA CYS A 31 -2.25 -0.82 1.16
C CYS A 31 -3.14 -2.05 1.41
N HIS A 32 -4.16 -2.27 0.57
CA HIS A 32 -5.04 -3.43 0.66
C HIS A 32 -4.33 -4.73 0.31
N ARG A 33 -3.66 -4.81 -0.86
CA ARG A 33 -3.02 -6.06 -1.33
C ARG A 33 -1.86 -6.53 -0.45
N HIS A 34 -1.20 -5.61 0.25
CA HIS A 34 -0.11 -5.92 1.18
C HIS A 34 -0.55 -5.91 2.65
N GLY A 35 -1.87 -5.89 2.88
CA GLY A 35 -2.48 -6.12 4.19
C GLY A 35 -2.09 -5.10 5.25
N ILE A 36 -2.00 -3.81 4.91
CA ILE A 36 -1.70 -2.74 5.87
C ILE A 36 -2.73 -2.70 7.01
N PHE A 37 -3.98 -3.02 6.68
CA PHE A 37 -5.12 -2.99 7.61
C PHE A 37 -5.53 -4.38 8.11
N ASP A 38 -4.75 -5.41 7.80
CA ASP A 38 -5.08 -6.81 8.09
C ASP A 38 -4.11 -7.44 9.10
N PRO A 39 -4.48 -8.50 9.83
CA PRO A 39 -3.53 -9.29 10.61
C PRO A 39 -2.45 -9.91 9.72
N CYS A 40 -1.17 -9.83 10.10
CA CYS A 40 -0.10 -10.57 9.41
C CYS A 40 0.07 -12.01 9.90
N HIS A 41 -0.22 -12.24 11.18
CA HIS A 41 0.12 -13.49 11.85
C HIS A 41 -0.72 -14.66 11.34
N VAL A 42 -0.04 -15.74 10.97
CA VAL A 42 -0.65 -17.02 10.59
C VAL A 42 -0.31 -18.06 11.68
N PRO A 43 -1.29 -18.52 12.47
CA PRO A 43 -1.05 -19.49 13.54
C PRO A 43 -0.43 -20.79 13.03
N GLY A 44 0.66 -21.22 13.66
CA GLY A 44 1.38 -22.43 13.28
C GLY A 44 2.23 -22.30 12.00
N ASP A 45 2.22 -21.14 11.32
CA ASP A 45 2.99 -20.89 10.10
C ASP A 45 3.84 -19.61 10.22
N PRO A 46 5.07 -19.73 10.76
CA PRO A 46 5.97 -18.60 10.90
C PRO A 46 6.49 -18.07 9.55
N TYR A 47 6.56 -18.91 8.51
CA TYR A 47 7.06 -18.50 7.20
C TYR A 47 6.06 -17.59 6.49
N SER A 48 4.77 -17.95 6.50
CA SER A 48 3.71 -17.09 5.98
C SER A 48 3.59 -15.79 6.77
N THR A 49 3.73 -15.85 8.11
CA THR A 49 3.78 -14.64 8.95
C THR A 49 4.92 -13.70 8.51
N ALA A 50 6.14 -14.23 8.38
CA ALA A 50 7.31 -13.44 7.96
C ALA A 50 7.16 -12.87 6.54
N TYR A 51 6.55 -13.63 5.62
CA TYR A 51 6.25 -13.17 4.27
C TYR A 51 5.22 -12.02 4.26
N ASN A 52 4.16 -12.11 5.07
CA ASN A 52 3.17 -11.05 5.22
C ASN A 52 3.79 -9.76 5.78
N ASP A 53 4.60 -9.87 6.84
CA ASP A 53 5.31 -8.72 7.41
C ASP A 53 6.33 -8.14 6.44
N GLY A 54 7.05 -8.98 5.71
CA GLY A 54 8.01 -8.55 4.69
C GLY A 54 7.34 -7.68 3.62
N ARG A 55 6.21 -8.13 3.06
CA ARG A 55 5.43 -7.36 2.08
C ARG A 55 4.86 -6.07 2.66
N ARG A 56 4.34 -6.11 3.88
CA ARG A 56 3.79 -4.93 4.56
C ARG A 56 4.86 -3.87 4.83
N SER A 57 6.08 -4.28 5.19
CA SER A 57 7.17 -3.35 5.54
C SER A 57 7.51 -2.40 4.38
N VAL A 58 7.48 -2.88 3.14
CA VAL A 58 7.71 -2.06 1.94
C VAL A 58 6.69 -0.94 1.82
N ILE A 59 5.41 -1.23 2.10
CA ILE A 59 4.34 -0.22 2.02
C ILE A 59 4.41 0.74 3.22
N ILE A 60 4.73 0.25 4.42
CA ILE A 60 4.98 1.11 5.59
C ILE A 60 6.11 2.11 5.31
N ASP A 61 7.20 1.65 4.69
CA ASP A 61 8.32 2.51 4.35
C ASP A 61 7.93 3.56 3.31
N LEU A 62 7.12 3.21 2.31
CA LEU A 62 6.56 4.17 1.36
C LEU A 62 5.67 5.22 2.06
N LEU A 63 4.76 4.79 2.93
CA LEU A 63 3.85 5.68 3.67
C LEU A 63 4.62 6.65 4.57
N ARG A 64 5.66 6.17 5.26
CA ARG A 64 6.59 6.99 6.04
C ARG A 64 7.34 7.97 5.15
N TYR A 65 7.81 7.51 3.99
CA TYR A 65 8.55 8.33 3.05
C TYR A 65 7.69 9.48 2.50
N LEU A 66 6.40 9.24 2.26
CA LEU A 66 5.43 10.25 1.85
C LEU A 66 5.01 11.20 2.99
N GLY A 67 5.29 10.85 4.25
CA GLY A 67 4.84 11.60 5.43
C GLY A 67 3.34 11.46 5.67
N THR A 68 2.80 10.26 5.47
CA THR A 68 1.37 9.95 5.64
C THR A 68 0.96 10.13 7.11
N ASP A 69 -0.14 10.84 7.34
CA ASP A 69 -0.79 11.03 8.65
C ASP A 69 -2.03 10.13 8.81
N LEU A 70 -2.71 10.24 9.97
CA LEU A 70 -3.89 9.42 10.28
C LEU A 70 -5.06 9.70 9.31
N GLU A 71 -5.31 10.96 8.98
CA GLU A 71 -6.38 11.33 8.05
C GLU A 71 -6.14 10.72 6.66
N ARG A 72 -4.90 10.76 6.17
CA ARG A 72 -4.55 10.12 4.92
C ARG A 72 -4.66 8.59 4.99
N LEU A 73 -4.29 7.97 6.11
CA LEU A 73 -4.48 6.52 6.30
C LEU A 73 -5.95 6.11 6.23
N ASP A 74 -6.84 6.86 6.88
CA ASP A 74 -8.29 6.61 6.83
C ASP A 74 -8.83 6.69 5.40
N ASN A 75 -8.37 7.69 4.62
CA ASN A 75 -8.74 7.81 3.21
C ASN A 75 -8.23 6.63 2.36
N LEU A 76 -7.06 6.06 2.70
CA LEU A 76 -6.50 4.92 1.98
C LEU A 76 -7.20 3.59 2.30
N LEU A 77 -7.90 3.50 3.43
CA LEU A 77 -8.74 2.35 3.78
C LEU A 77 -9.97 2.22 2.88
N ILE A 78 -10.42 3.33 2.27
CA ILE A 78 -11.56 3.32 1.34
C ILE A 78 -11.08 2.74 0.00
N GLN A 79 -11.62 1.58 -0.39
CA GLN A 79 -11.20 0.88 -1.61
C GLN A 79 -11.34 1.77 -2.87
N PRO A 80 -10.29 1.93 -3.67
CA PRO A 80 -10.24 2.94 -4.73
C PRO A 80 -10.63 2.39 -6.12
N TYR A 81 -10.73 1.07 -6.26
CA TYR A 81 -11.03 0.36 -7.52
C TYR A 81 -12.33 -0.48 -7.48
N GLY A 82 -13.17 -0.33 -6.45
CA GLY A 82 -14.40 -1.13 -6.24
C GLY A 82 -14.16 -2.44 -5.48
N ASP A 83 -15.15 -3.36 -5.49
CA ASP A 83 -15.26 -4.61 -4.70
C ASP A 83 -14.16 -5.68 -4.94
N TYR A 84 -12.98 -5.28 -5.43
CA TYR A 84 -11.84 -6.17 -5.62
C TYR A 84 -11.29 -6.62 -4.27
N ASP A 85 -11.70 -7.82 -3.82
CA ASP A 85 -11.09 -8.53 -2.71
C ASP A 85 -9.99 -9.48 -3.21
N PRO A 86 -8.70 -9.16 -3.05
CA PRO A 86 -7.61 -10.05 -3.43
C PRO A 86 -7.53 -11.33 -2.58
N ARG A 87 -8.33 -11.43 -1.51
CA ARG A 87 -8.46 -12.61 -0.65
C ARG A 87 -9.80 -13.34 -0.87
N GLY A 88 -10.67 -12.79 -1.69
CA GLY A 88 -11.97 -13.35 -2.05
C GLY A 88 -11.83 -14.35 -3.18
N THR A 89 -12.08 -15.62 -2.90
CA THR A 89 -12.28 -16.63 -3.94
C THR A 89 -13.62 -16.37 -4.63
N SER A 90 -13.65 -15.50 -5.64
CA SER A 90 -14.52 -15.56 -6.84
C SER A 90 -14.67 -14.19 -7.47
N ASP A 91 -14.05 -13.96 -8.63
CA ASP A 91 -14.73 -13.22 -9.70
C ASP A 91 -14.21 -13.64 -11.08
N GLU A 92 -15.09 -14.21 -11.90
CA GLU A 92 -14.83 -14.79 -13.23
C GLU A 92 -14.47 -13.72 -14.29
N ARG A 93 -14.23 -12.46 -13.91
CA ARG A 93 -14.11 -11.32 -14.83
C ARG A 93 -12.69 -11.00 -15.30
N VAL A 94 -11.67 -11.72 -14.83
CA VAL A 94 -10.27 -11.50 -15.27
C VAL A 94 -9.96 -12.14 -16.63
N ALA A 95 -10.92 -12.83 -17.26
CA ALA A 95 -10.75 -13.45 -18.58
C ALA A 95 -10.85 -12.49 -19.78
N ALA A 96 -11.01 -11.17 -19.57
CA ALA A 96 -11.33 -10.22 -20.65
C ALA A 96 -10.35 -9.03 -20.80
N ILE A 97 -9.10 -9.18 -20.37
CA ILE A 97 -7.97 -8.31 -20.76
C ILE A 97 -6.79 -9.21 -21.11
#